data_AF-A0A1N7SW72-F1
#
_entry.id   AF-A0A1N7SW72-F1
#
_cell.length_a   1.000
_cell.length_b   1.000
_cell.length_c   1.000
_cell.angle_alpha   90.00
_cell.angle_beta   90.00
_cell.angle_gamma   90.00
#
_symmetry.space_group_name_H-M   'P 1'
#
loop_
_entity.id
_entity.type
_entity.pdbx_description
1 polymer ?
#
loop_
_entity_poly.entity_id
_entity_poly.type
_entity_poly.pdbx_seq_one_letter_code
_entity_poly.pdbx_strand_id
1 'polypeptide(L)'
;MQPTMQQLDIFADSRDVMLRNDVLEPLQQREAAAARTALERLAGDYPDDGALPALTALVGELEHASTAPFADHASLAVACRHLEGEVVPAARRVLPAQTVQSWLAPSWRTLARRAASLPFRGADAGDHALNHAAPLWLLAGDAAAACTAVERIDSWWRIPAPLAWMTEARYRTDGLDAAWPLLAELAWLAPARFAVLLPVLGDASLDALRRQFDAEFSGAGEVDDYAWLPAWLVLVKPALAGRLGEARVQRDQAASRAMALLGEILRREHEGDQHELIILRQEFSRLHAPLFEVYMATRKVQHR
;
A
#
# COMPACT_ATOMS: atom_id res chain seq x y z
N MET A 1 -19.16 53.22 -25.75
CA MET A 1 -18.53 52.18 -24.92
C MET A 1 -18.01 51.11 -25.85
N GLN A 2 -16.72 51.18 -26.20
CA GLN A 2 -16.05 50.14 -26.97
C GLN A 2 -15.71 48.97 -26.02
N PRO A 3 -15.84 47.71 -26.47
CA PRO A 3 -15.34 46.59 -25.70
C PRO A 3 -13.81 46.67 -25.70
N THR A 4 -13.23 46.73 -24.52
CA THR A 4 -11.79 46.55 -24.29
C THR A 4 -11.42 45.19 -24.87
N MET A 5 -10.76 45.18 -26.03
CA MET A 5 -10.12 43.98 -26.56
C MET A 5 -9.09 43.53 -25.52
N GLN A 6 -9.41 42.43 -24.84
CA GLN A 6 -8.46 41.62 -24.09
C GLN A 6 -7.50 41.01 -25.12
N GLN A 7 -6.56 41.81 -25.59
CA GLN A 7 -5.43 41.35 -26.38
C GLN A 7 -4.60 40.50 -25.42
N LEU A 8 -4.81 39.18 -25.44
CA LEU A 8 -3.95 38.19 -24.79
C LEU A 8 -2.50 38.60 -25.04
N ASP A 9 -1.80 39.00 -23.99
CA ASP A 9 -0.43 39.47 -24.07
C ASP A 9 0.49 38.25 -24.18
N ILE A 10 0.47 37.64 -25.37
CA ILE A 10 1.15 36.38 -25.73
C ILE A 10 2.66 36.45 -25.38
N PHE A 11 3.24 37.64 -25.26
CA PHE A 11 4.65 37.82 -24.89
C PHE A 11 4.88 37.81 -23.37
N ALA A 12 3.98 38.40 -22.59
CA ALA A 12 3.99 38.28 -21.13
C ALA A 12 3.70 36.82 -20.70
N ASP A 13 2.70 36.21 -21.33
CA ASP A 13 2.33 34.78 -21.17
C ASP A 13 3.41 33.82 -21.71
N SER A 14 4.36 34.30 -22.50
CA SER A 14 5.51 33.50 -22.95
C SER A 14 6.69 33.64 -21.99
N ARG A 15 6.86 34.78 -21.33
CA ARG A 15 7.99 35.03 -20.41
C ARG A 15 7.76 34.40 -19.04
N ASP A 16 6.54 34.46 -18.51
CA ASP A 16 6.21 33.77 -17.25
C ASP A 16 6.36 32.25 -17.40
N VAL A 17 5.90 31.66 -18.51
CA VAL A 17 6.05 30.24 -18.84
C VAL A 17 7.52 29.86 -19.00
N MET A 18 8.31 30.69 -19.69
CA MET A 18 9.75 30.46 -19.83
C MET A 18 10.44 30.46 -18.46
N LEU A 19 10.19 31.46 -17.61
CA LEU A 19 10.81 31.52 -16.28
C LEU A 19 10.35 30.37 -15.37
N ARG A 20 9.08 29.93 -15.46
CA ARG A 20 8.63 28.71 -14.75
C ARG A 20 9.40 27.48 -15.23
N ASN A 21 9.59 27.33 -16.54
CA ASN A 21 10.37 26.21 -17.09
C ASN A 21 11.84 26.27 -16.66
N ASP A 22 12.43 27.46 -16.58
CA ASP A 22 13.80 27.68 -16.08
C ASP A 22 13.96 27.26 -14.62
N VAL A 23 12.90 27.33 -13.80
CA VAL A 23 12.88 26.75 -12.45
C VAL A 23 12.70 25.24 -12.50
N LEU A 24 11.77 24.73 -13.32
CA LEU A 24 11.42 23.32 -13.36
C LEU A 24 12.56 22.43 -13.84
N GLU A 25 13.37 22.86 -14.80
CA GLU A 25 14.48 22.07 -15.34
C GLU A 25 15.52 21.67 -14.27
N PRO A 26 16.15 22.60 -13.53
CA PRO A 26 17.07 22.23 -12.45
C PRO A 26 16.35 21.52 -11.30
N LEU A 27 15.07 21.82 -11.05
CA LEU A 27 14.28 21.17 -10.00
C LEU A 27 14.04 19.69 -10.31
N GLN A 28 13.74 19.33 -11.57
CA GLN A 28 13.63 17.95 -12.03
C GLN A 28 14.96 17.20 -11.92
N GLN A 29 16.07 17.89 -12.16
CA GLN A 29 17.43 17.36 -11.98
C GLN A 29 17.89 17.37 -10.51
N ARG A 30 17.07 17.91 -9.60
CA ARG A 30 17.34 18.08 -8.16
C ARG A 30 18.58 18.95 -7.86
N GLU A 31 18.85 19.94 -8.71
CA GLU A 31 19.93 20.91 -8.55
C GLU A 31 19.48 22.11 -7.70
N ALA A 32 19.61 21.99 -6.38
CA ALA A 32 19.10 22.98 -5.41
C ALA A 32 19.54 24.42 -5.71
N ALA A 33 20.84 24.64 -5.92
CA ALA A 33 21.40 25.98 -6.12
C ALA A 33 20.92 26.63 -7.43
N ALA A 34 20.90 25.87 -8.53
CA ALA A 34 20.41 26.34 -9.82
C ALA A 34 18.91 26.65 -9.76
N ALA A 35 18.13 25.76 -9.15
CA ALA A 35 16.69 25.96 -8.96
C ALA A 35 16.38 27.18 -8.07
N ARG A 36 17.18 27.43 -7.02
CA ARG A 36 17.07 28.64 -6.18
C ARG A 36 17.32 29.92 -6.96
N THR A 37 18.41 29.97 -7.74
CA THR A 37 18.72 31.15 -8.57
C THR A 37 17.63 31.41 -9.61
N ALA A 38 17.08 30.37 -10.24
CA ALA A 38 15.98 30.52 -11.19
C ALA A 38 14.69 31.00 -10.49
N LEU A 39 14.41 30.46 -9.29
CA LEU A 39 13.23 30.83 -8.50
C LEU A 39 13.27 32.29 -8.06
N GLU A 40 14.43 32.80 -7.65
CA GLU A 40 14.61 34.21 -7.30
C GLU A 40 14.34 35.15 -8.49
N ARG A 41 14.74 34.74 -9.70
CA ARG A 41 14.43 35.49 -10.93
C ARG A 41 12.93 35.50 -11.22
N LEU A 42 12.26 34.35 -11.12
CA LEU A 42 10.81 34.26 -11.30
C LEU A 42 10.08 35.12 -10.27
N ALA A 43 10.47 35.05 -8.98
CA ALA A 43 9.85 35.83 -7.91
C ALA A 43 10.09 37.34 -8.06
N GLY A 44 11.24 37.74 -8.60
CA GLY A 44 11.56 39.14 -8.89
C GLY A 44 10.72 39.72 -10.03
N ASP A 45 10.53 38.96 -11.12
CA ASP A 45 9.79 39.39 -12.30
C ASP A 45 8.26 39.24 -12.12
N TYR A 46 7.82 38.21 -11.38
CA TYR A 46 6.40 37.83 -11.20
C TYR A 46 6.09 37.45 -9.74
N PRO A 47 6.06 38.41 -8.80
CA PRO A 47 5.88 38.13 -7.36
C PRO A 47 4.51 37.52 -7.00
N ASP A 48 3.48 37.75 -7.83
CA ASP A 48 2.12 37.24 -7.63
C ASP A 48 1.87 35.89 -8.32
N ASP A 49 2.92 35.24 -8.85
CA ASP A 49 2.80 33.96 -9.54
C ASP A 49 2.32 32.84 -8.57
N GLY A 50 1.18 32.23 -8.91
CA GLY A 50 0.54 31.21 -8.07
C GLY A 50 1.30 29.90 -7.94
N ALA A 51 2.37 29.66 -8.71
CA ALA A 51 3.25 28.50 -8.58
C ALA A 51 4.39 28.74 -7.58
N LEU A 52 4.71 29.99 -7.24
CA LEU A 52 5.82 30.34 -6.34
C LEU A 52 5.81 29.60 -4.99
N PRO A 53 4.67 29.46 -4.28
CA PRO A 53 4.68 28.72 -3.01
C PRO A 53 5.09 27.26 -3.17
N ALA A 54 4.63 26.60 -4.24
CA ALA A 54 4.97 25.21 -4.52
C ALA A 54 6.44 25.08 -4.95
N LEU A 55 6.91 25.93 -5.87
CA LEU A 55 8.31 25.93 -6.29
C LEU A 55 9.25 26.21 -5.10
N THR A 56 8.88 27.14 -4.22
CA THR A 56 9.63 27.46 -3.00
C THR A 56 9.74 26.26 -2.05
N ALA A 57 8.62 25.55 -1.81
CA ALA A 57 8.62 24.36 -0.97
C ALA A 57 9.55 23.26 -1.54
N LEU A 58 9.52 23.04 -2.85
CA LEU A 58 10.34 22.01 -3.48
C LEU A 58 11.84 22.37 -3.48
N VAL A 59 12.20 23.62 -3.77
CA VAL A 59 13.61 24.07 -3.67
C VAL A 59 14.09 23.99 -2.22
N GLY A 60 13.25 24.39 -1.25
CA GLY A 60 13.55 24.29 0.17
C GLY A 60 13.85 22.85 0.60
N GLU A 61 13.05 21.88 0.16
CA GLU A 61 13.30 20.45 0.43
C GLU A 61 14.66 19.98 -0.12
N LEU A 62 15.08 20.46 -1.30
CA LEU A 62 16.39 20.11 -1.86
C LEU A 62 17.55 20.70 -1.05
N GLU A 63 17.38 21.91 -0.50
CA GLU A 63 18.40 22.60 0.30
C GLU A 63 18.55 22.02 1.72
N HIS A 64 17.45 21.55 2.32
CA HIS A 64 17.43 21.07 3.71
C HIS A 64 17.69 19.56 3.84
N ALA A 65 18.33 18.94 2.84
CA ALA A 65 18.60 17.51 2.79
C ALA A 65 19.62 17.06 3.86
N SER A 66 19.14 16.83 5.09
CA SER A 66 19.93 16.23 6.17
C SER A 66 20.06 14.71 5.98
N THR A 67 21.23 14.17 6.27
CA THR A 67 21.52 12.72 6.29
C THR A 67 21.65 12.17 7.72
N ALA A 68 21.54 13.02 8.73
CA ALA A 68 21.69 12.62 10.13
C ALA A 68 20.54 11.70 10.58
N PRO A 69 20.84 10.57 11.25
CA PRO A 69 19.81 9.70 11.81
C PRO A 69 18.83 10.45 12.73
N PHE A 70 17.59 10.02 12.76
CA PHE A 70 16.61 10.57 13.69
C PHE A 70 16.92 10.12 15.12
N ALA A 71 16.84 11.07 16.07
CA ALA A 71 17.03 10.78 17.49
C ALA A 71 15.82 10.02 18.08
N ASP A 72 14.61 10.32 17.59
CA ASP A 72 13.38 9.74 18.09
C ASP A 72 12.26 9.72 17.04
N HIS A 73 11.17 9.03 17.37
CA HIS A 73 9.97 8.93 16.54
C HIS A 73 9.24 10.26 16.35
N ALA A 74 9.37 11.22 17.28
CA ALA A 74 8.73 12.52 17.16
C ALA A 74 9.37 13.33 16.02
N SER A 75 10.70 13.30 15.94
CA SER A 75 11.50 13.91 14.87
C SER A 75 11.17 13.28 13.51
N LEU A 76 11.02 11.95 13.46
CA LEU A 76 10.56 11.26 12.26
C LEU A 76 9.15 11.72 11.87
N ALA A 77 8.20 11.75 12.81
CA ALA A 77 6.83 12.14 12.53
C ALA A 77 6.71 13.59 12.02
N VAL A 78 7.53 14.51 12.53
CA VAL A 78 7.62 15.89 12.00
C VAL A 78 8.08 15.88 10.54
N ALA A 79 9.14 15.13 10.23
CA ALA A 79 9.67 15.07 8.87
C ALA A 79 8.68 14.42 7.88
N CYS A 80 7.99 13.36 8.29
CA CYS A 80 6.93 12.74 7.49
C CYS A 80 5.79 13.73 7.23
N ARG A 81 5.28 14.43 8.26
CA ARG A 81 4.22 15.43 8.08
C ARG A 81 4.61 16.57 7.16
N HIS A 82 5.86 17.02 7.21
CA HIS A 82 6.35 18.04 6.27
C HIS A 82 6.31 17.51 4.83
N LEU A 83 6.82 16.30 4.59
CA LEU A 83 6.85 15.73 3.25
C LEU A 83 5.42 15.47 2.73
N GLU A 84 4.52 14.93 3.54
CA GLU A 84 3.12 14.65 3.17
C GLU A 84 2.27 15.92 3.01
N GLY A 85 2.44 16.90 3.90
CA GLY A 85 1.60 18.09 3.97
C GLY A 85 2.04 19.23 3.07
N GLU A 86 3.33 19.34 2.75
CA GLU A 86 3.88 20.47 2.00
C GLU A 86 4.52 20.02 0.69
N VAL A 87 5.44 19.06 0.74
CA VAL A 87 6.25 18.70 -0.43
C VAL A 87 5.48 17.88 -1.45
N VAL A 88 4.72 16.86 -1.02
CA VAL A 88 3.93 16.00 -1.93
C VAL A 88 2.87 16.82 -2.69
N PRO A 89 2.07 17.69 -2.05
CA PRO A 89 1.13 18.56 -2.76
C PRO A 89 1.82 19.55 -3.69
N ALA A 90 2.95 20.14 -3.26
CA ALA A 90 3.74 21.03 -4.10
C ALA A 90 4.24 20.32 -5.37
N ALA A 91 4.79 19.11 -5.22
CA ALA A 91 5.30 18.31 -6.33
C ALA A 91 4.18 17.99 -7.33
N ARG A 92 3.01 17.56 -6.85
CA ARG A 92 1.83 17.28 -7.69
C ARG A 92 1.30 18.51 -8.42
N ARG A 93 1.51 19.72 -7.87
CA ARG A 93 1.01 20.97 -8.45
C ARG A 93 1.85 21.46 -9.63
N VAL A 94 3.17 21.31 -9.56
CA VAL A 94 4.09 21.95 -10.53
C VAL A 94 4.88 20.96 -11.38
N LEU A 95 5.07 19.72 -10.92
CA LEU A 95 5.76 18.70 -11.69
C LEU A 95 4.76 17.92 -12.58
N PRO A 96 5.21 17.46 -13.76
CA PRO A 96 4.41 16.56 -14.57
C PRO A 96 4.07 15.25 -13.83
N ALA A 97 2.82 14.80 -13.89
CA ALA A 97 2.31 13.69 -13.07
C ALA A 97 3.16 12.40 -13.13
N GLN A 98 3.75 12.10 -14.28
CA GLN A 98 4.60 10.92 -14.49
C GLN A 98 5.98 11.02 -13.79
N THR A 99 6.45 12.23 -13.49
CA THR A 99 7.74 12.48 -12.79
C THR A 99 7.59 12.65 -11.28
N VAL A 100 6.37 12.89 -10.77
CA VAL A 100 6.16 13.18 -9.34
C VAL A 100 6.75 12.08 -8.45
N GLN A 101 6.48 10.82 -8.77
CA GLN A 101 6.94 9.70 -7.94
C GLN A 101 8.45 9.51 -7.99
N SER A 102 9.07 9.60 -9.18
CA SER A 102 10.53 9.48 -9.31
C SER A 102 11.25 10.66 -8.64
N TRP A 103 10.64 11.85 -8.64
CA TRP A 103 11.17 13.02 -7.96
C TRP A 103 11.07 12.92 -6.44
N LEU A 104 9.96 12.40 -5.89
CA LEU A 104 9.76 12.24 -4.44
C LEU A 104 10.56 11.07 -3.84
N ALA A 105 10.81 10.02 -4.62
CA ALA A 105 11.44 8.80 -4.12
C ALA A 105 12.77 9.05 -3.37
N PRO A 106 13.73 9.88 -3.84
CA PRO A 106 14.94 10.22 -3.09
C PRO A 106 14.68 10.80 -1.70
N SER A 107 13.69 11.68 -1.53
CA SER A 107 13.34 12.27 -0.22
C SER A 107 12.79 11.19 0.73
N TRP A 108 11.92 10.31 0.25
CA TRP A 108 11.43 9.16 1.02
C TRP A 108 12.55 8.20 1.42
N ARG A 109 13.49 7.89 0.51
CA ARG A 109 14.67 7.05 0.83
C ARG A 109 15.54 7.69 1.91
N THR A 110 15.73 9.01 1.86
CA THR A 110 16.50 9.73 2.88
C THR A 110 15.82 9.62 4.24
N LEU A 111 14.50 9.83 4.34
CA LEU A 111 13.76 9.61 5.59
C LEU A 111 13.87 8.17 6.09
N ALA A 112 13.72 7.20 5.19
CA ALA A 112 13.82 5.77 5.52
C ALA A 112 15.21 5.40 6.09
N ARG A 113 16.28 5.91 5.50
CA ARG A 113 17.65 5.72 6.00
C ARG A 113 17.86 6.35 7.37
N ARG A 114 17.37 7.58 7.56
CA ARG A 114 17.47 8.28 8.84
C ARG A 114 16.67 7.61 9.95
N ALA A 115 15.57 6.93 9.59
CA ALA A 115 14.74 6.15 10.51
C ALA A 115 15.27 4.74 10.79
N ALA A 116 16.32 4.27 10.11
CA ALA A 116 16.73 2.87 10.13
C ALA A 116 17.18 2.34 11.50
N SER A 117 17.60 3.22 12.41
CA SER A 117 17.99 2.87 13.79
C SER A 117 16.85 2.97 14.79
N LEU A 118 15.69 3.51 14.40
CA LEU A 118 14.56 3.65 15.30
C LEU A 118 13.88 2.29 15.49
N PRO A 119 13.66 1.82 16.73
CA PRO A 119 12.94 0.59 16.96
C PRO A 119 11.46 0.74 16.55
N PHE A 120 10.83 -0.35 16.16
CA PHE A 120 9.39 -0.37 15.94
C PHE A 120 8.64 -0.10 17.26
N ARG A 121 7.77 0.91 17.29
CA ARG A 121 6.83 1.12 18.39
C ARG A 121 5.57 0.31 18.07
N GLY A 122 5.23 -0.63 18.96
CA GLY A 122 4.11 -1.55 18.83
C GLY A 122 2.74 -0.89 18.65
N ALA A 123 1.68 -1.71 18.65
CA ALA A 123 0.29 -1.33 18.34
C ALA A 123 -0.30 -0.18 19.18
N ASP A 124 0.32 0.20 20.30
CA ASP A 124 -0.07 1.37 21.12
C ASP A 124 0.25 2.72 20.44
N ALA A 125 1.11 2.73 19.42
CA ALA A 125 1.34 3.89 18.58
C ALA A 125 0.22 3.96 17.53
N GLY A 126 -0.96 4.43 17.95
CA GLY A 126 -2.15 4.54 17.12
C GLY A 126 -1.86 5.08 15.73
N ASP A 127 -2.50 4.49 14.72
CA ASP A 127 -2.63 4.78 13.27
C ASP A 127 -1.58 5.56 12.47
N HIS A 128 -0.43 5.91 13.05
CA HIS A 128 0.66 6.59 12.39
C HIS A 128 1.48 5.55 11.64
N ALA A 129 0.97 5.19 10.46
CA ALA A 129 1.51 4.20 9.54
C ALA A 129 2.96 4.48 9.09
N LEU A 130 3.54 5.65 9.42
CA LEU A 130 4.90 6.07 9.03
C LEU A 130 5.93 6.09 10.18
N ASN A 131 5.65 5.46 11.31
CA ASN A 131 6.57 5.46 12.47
C ASN A 131 7.79 4.52 12.34
N HIS A 132 8.05 3.95 11.16
CA HIS A 132 9.12 2.99 10.94
C HIS A 132 9.74 3.17 9.54
N ALA A 133 10.95 2.65 9.33
CA ALA A 133 11.63 2.77 8.04
C ALA A 133 10.93 2.03 6.89
N ALA A 134 10.29 0.88 7.15
CA ALA A 134 9.63 0.05 6.14
C ALA A 134 8.58 0.78 5.27
N PRO A 135 7.57 1.47 5.83
CA PRO A 135 6.60 2.21 5.03
C PRO A 135 7.22 3.36 4.22
N LEU A 136 8.33 3.95 4.69
CA LEU A 136 9.04 5.00 3.95
C LEU A 136 9.78 4.42 2.72
N TRP A 137 10.32 3.21 2.84
CA TRP A 137 10.86 2.48 1.69
C TRP A 137 9.77 2.12 0.66
N LEU A 138 8.58 1.74 1.12
CA LEU A 138 7.43 1.51 0.23
C LEU A 138 7.02 2.78 -0.52
N LEU A 139 6.95 3.93 0.17
CA LEU A 139 6.68 5.23 -0.47
C LEU A 139 7.78 5.64 -1.46
N ALA A 140 9.02 5.24 -1.20
CA ALA A 140 10.13 5.42 -2.13
C ALA A 140 10.12 4.47 -3.34
N GLY A 141 9.20 3.49 -3.38
CA GLY A 141 9.17 2.44 -4.40
C GLY A 141 10.28 1.40 -4.25
N ASP A 142 10.93 1.31 -3.09
CA ASP A 142 12.01 0.35 -2.82
C ASP A 142 11.48 -0.82 -1.96
N ALA A 143 10.81 -1.76 -2.63
CA ALA A 143 10.16 -2.88 -1.97
C ALA A 143 11.17 -3.84 -1.31
N ALA A 144 12.34 -4.04 -1.90
CA ALA A 144 13.39 -4.88 -1.32
C ALA A 144 13.92 -4.31 0.00
N ALA A 145 14.19 -3.00 0.06
CA ALA A 145 14.59 -2.35 1.31
C ALA A 145 13.48 -2.38 2.38
N ALA A 146 12.21 -2.31 1.96
CA ALA A 146 11.08 -2.46 2.86
C ALA A 146 11.04 -3.86 3.49
N CYS A 147 11.21 -4.94 2.71
CA CYS A 147 11.31 -6.32 3.22
C CYS A 147 12.39 -6.43 4.29
N THR A 148 13.61 -5.97 4.00
CA THR A 148 14.74 -6.01 4.95
C THR A 148 14.44 -5.21 6.22
N ALA A 149 13.74 -4.08 6.12
CA ALA A 149 13.36 -3.29 7.29
C ALA A 149 12.32 -4.03 8.15
N VAL A 150 11.32 -4.68 7.55
CA VAL A 150 10.31 -5.45 8.29
C VAL A 150 10.92 -6.67 8.98
N GLU A 151 11.85 -7.38 8.34
CA GLU A 151 12.51 -8.57 8.90
C GLU A 151 13.28 -8.30 10.20
N ARG A 152 13.63 -7.03 10.47
CA ARG A 152 14.26 -6.61 11.74
C ARG A 152 13.28 -6.45 12.90
N ILE A 153 11.98 -6.48 12.63
CA ILE A 153 10.94 -6.40 13.65
C ILE A 153 10.68 -7.81 14.17
N ASP A 154 10.92 -8.02 15.46
CA ASP A 154 10.65 -9.30 16.10
C ASP A 154 9.17 -9.68 15.98
N SER A 155 8.92 -10.93 15.57
CA SER A 155 7.56 -11.46 15.38
C SER A 155 6.66 -10.60 14.48
N TRP A 156 7.22 -9.90 13.48
CA TRP A 156 6.50 -8.99 12.58
C TRP A 156 5.21 -9.58 11.99
N TRP A 157 5.19 -10.88 11.70
CA TRP A 157 4.06 -11.60 11.11
C TRP A 157 2.84 -11.70 12.05
N ARG A 158 3.02 -11.44 13.36
CA ARG A 158 1.92 -11.36 14.35
C ARG A 158 1.39 -9.94 14.53
N ILE A 159 1.99 -8.95 13.89
CA ILE A 159 1.67 -7.55 14.10
C ILE A 159 1.01 -7.02 12.82
N PRO A 160 -0.21 -6.46 12.89
CA PRO A 160 -0.96 -6.08 11.69
C PRO A 160 -0.23 -5.15 10.72
N ALA A 161 0.43 -4.10 11.23
CA ALA A 161 1.10 -3.12 10.37
C ALA A 161 2.34 -3.68 9.66
N PRO A 162 3.30 -4.31 10.37
CA PRO A 162 4.44 -4.99 9.73
C PRO A 162 4.04 -6.08 8.73
N LEU A 163 3.01 -6.88 9.04
CA LEU A 163 2.49 -7.87 8.11
C LEU A 163 1.94 -7.23 6.81
N ALA A 164 1.19 -6.13 6.93
CA ALA A 164 0.70 -5.39 5.77
C ALA A 164 1.86 -4.84 4.91
N TRP A 165 2.88 -4.25 5.54
CA TRP A 165 4.06 -3.75 4.82
C TRP A 165 4.83 -4.86 4.11
N MET A 166 5.01 -6.02 4.77
CA MET A 166 5.66 -7.18 4.14
C MET A 166 4.84 -7.67 2.95
N THR A 167 3.51 -7.71 3.08
CA THR A 167 2.61 -8.13 2.00
C THR A 167 2.75 -7.23 0.77
N GLU A 168 2.72 -5.91 0.97
CA GLU A 168 2.92 -4.93 -0.09
C GLU A 168 4.31 -5.04 -0.73
N ALA A 169 5.36 -5.19 0.09
CA ALA A 169 6.73 -5.30 -0.38
C ALA A 169 6.95 -6.59 -1.20
N ARG A 170 6.40 -7.71 -0.76
CA ARG A 170 6.48 -9.00 -1.47
C ARG A 170 5.69 -8.97 -2.77
N TYR A 171 4.49 -8.37 -2.77
CA TYR A 171 3.74 -8.18 -3.99
C TYR A 171 4.54 -7.38 -5.04
N ARG A 172 5.16 -6.27 -4.63
CA ARG A 172 5.93 -5.41 -5.54
C ARG A 172 7.25 -6.03 -6.02
N THR A 173 7.81 -6.99 -5.28
CA THR A 173 9.11 -7.62 -5.62
C THR A 173 8.92 -8.91 -6.39
N ASP A 174 8.03 -9.78 -5.90
CA ASP A 174 7.90 -11.17 -6.31
C ASP A 174 6.53 -11.45 -6.99
N GLY A 175 5.63 -10.46 -7.03
CA GLY A 175 4.30 -10.57 -7.63
C GLY A 175 3.25 -11.18 -6.69
N LEU A 176 2.05 -11.36 -7.25
CA LEU A 176 0.87 -11.81 -6.51
C LEU A 176 1.03 -13.21 -5.89
N ASP A 177 1.72 -14.10 -6.60
CA ASP A 177 1.95 -15.48 -6.16
C ASP A 177 2.63 -15.56 -4.78
N ALA A 178 3.61 -14.68 -4.53
CA ALA A 178 4.32 -14.60 -3.26
C ALA A 178 3.51 -13.87 -2.16
N ALA A 179 2.53 -13.06 -2.55
CA ALA A 179 1.73 -12.27 -1.63
C ALA A 179 0.53 -13.06 -1.06
N TRP A 180 0.04 -14.09 -1.76
CA TRP A 180 -1.13 -14.87 -1.34
C TRP A 180 -1.10 -15.38 0.11
N PRO A 181 -0.02 -16.00 0.60
CA PRO A 181 0.03 -16.48 1.97
C PRO A 181 -0.12 -15.34 2.98
N LEU A 182 0.55 -14.21 2.70
CA LEU A 182 0.55 -13.03 3.58
C LEU A 182 -0.79 -12.28 3.54
N LEU A 183 -1.44 -12.23 2.38
CA LEU A 183 -2.80 -11.71 2.23
C LEU A 183 -3.80 -12.51 3.08
N ALA A 184 -3.67 -13.84 3.10
CA ALA A 184 -4.50 -14.69 3.97
C ALA A 184 -4.22 -14.43 5.46
N GLU A 185 -2.94 -14.40 5.85
CA GLU A 185 -2.53 -14.10 7.23
C GLU A 185 -3.04 -12.71 7.69
N LEU A 186 -2.99 -11.70 6.81
CA LEU A 186 -3.46 -10.35 7.11
C LEU A 186 -4.99 -10.27 7.19
N ALA A 187 -5.70 -10.96 6.29
CA ALA A 187 -7.15 -11.02 6.33
C ALA A 187 -7.67 -11.61 7.65
N TRP A 188 -6.98 -12.61 8.19
CA TRP A 188 -7.27 -13.16 9.51
C TRP A 188 -6.91 -12.17 10.63
N LEU A 189 -5.66 -11.68 10.63
CA LEU A 189 -5.14 -10.88 11.73
C LEU A 189 -5.79 -9.50 11.85
N ALA A 190 -6.07 -8.84 10.73
CA ALA A 190 -6.62 -7.49 10.69
C ALA A 190 -7.41 -7.24 9.38
N PRO A 191 -8.66 -7.71 9.31
CA PRO A 191 -9.52 -7.57 8.12
C PRO A 191 -9.62 -6.13 7.59
N ALA A 192 -9.67 -5.14 8.48
CA ALA A 192 -9.69 -3.73 8.09
C ALA A 192 -8.42 -3.26 7.39
N ARG A 193 -7.24 -3.70 7.86
CA ARG A 193 -5.97 -3.38 7.19
C ARG A 193 -5.84 -4.13 5.87
N PHE A 194 -6.32 -5.37 5.80
CA PHE A 194 -6.43 -6.11 4.55
C PHE A 194 -7.27 -5.33 3.52
N ALA A 195 -8.46 -4.85 3.91
CA ALA A 195 -9.35 -4.09 3.03
C ALA A 195 -8.71 -2.78 2.52
N VAL A 196 -7.96 -2.08 3.38
CA VAL A 196 -7.22 -0.85 3.01
C VAL A 196 -6.02 -1.16 2.09
N LEU A 197 -5.39 -2.33 2.23
CA LEU A 197 -4.23 -2.71 1.43
C LEU A 197 -4.61 -3.02 -0.03
N LEU A 198 -5.78 -3.61 -0.29
CA LEU A 198 -6.14 -4.04 -1.65
C LEU A 198 -6.08 -2.89 -2.70
N PRO A 199 -6.68 -1.70 -2.46
CA PRO A 199 -6.54 -0.58 -3.38
C PRO A 199 -5.10 -0.07 -3.55
N VAL A 200 -4.25 -0.24 -2.54
CA VAL A 200 -2.82 0.17 -2.59
C VAL A 200 -2.02 -0.73 -3.53
N LEU A 201 -2.37 -2.02 -3.60
CA LEU A 201 -1.76 -2.95 -4.55
C LEU A 201 -2.20 -2.66 -5.99
N GLY A 202 -3.44 -2.20 -6.18
CA GLY A 202 -3.96 -1.83 -7.50
C GLY A 202 -4.07 -3.01 -8.48
N ASP A 203 -4.15 -4.23 -7.96
CA ASP A 203 -4.21 -5.45 -8.78
C ASP A 203 -5.65 -5.75 -9.21
N ALA A 204 -5.90 -5.68 -10.52
CA ALA A 204 -7.24 -5.90 -11.07
C ALA A 204 -7.81 -7.29 -10.78
N SER A 205 -6.95 -8.31 -10.60
CA SER A 205 -7.39 -9.67 -10.28
C SER A 205 -7.85 -9.79 -8.82
N LEU A 206 -7.17 -9.11 -7.90
CA LEU A 206 -7.60 -8.96 -6.51
C LEU A 206 -8.90 -8.17 -6.41
N ASP A 207 -9.02 -7.07 -7.15
CA ASP A 207 -10.24 -6.25 -7.16
C ASP A 207 -11.45 -7.01 -7.74
N ALA A 208 -11.24 -7.86 -8.74
CA ALA A 208 -12.29 -8.72 -9.27
C ALA A 208 -12.72 -9.76 -8.22
N LEU A 209 -11.77 -10.38 -7.53
CA LEU A 209 -12.02 -11.36 -6.48
C LEU A 209 -12.76 -10.76 -5.27
N ARG A 210 -12.34 -9.55 -4.85
CA ARG A 210 -13.00 -8.81 -3.77
C ARG A 210 -14.47 -8.54 -4.11
N ARG A 211 -14.72 -8.00 -5.31
CA ARG A 211 -16.10 -7.72 -5.77
C ARG A 211 -16.95 -8.98 -5.86
N GLN A 212 -16.37 -10.09 -6.29
CA GLN A 212 -17.08 -11.36 -6.34
C GLN A 212 -17.42 -11.87 -4.94
N PHE A 213 -16.49 -11.77 -3.99
CA PHE A 213 -16.74 -12.10 -2.58
C PHE A 213 -17.85 -11.23 -1.99
N ASP A 214 -17.76 -9.90 -2.17
CA ASP A 214 -18.77 -8.96 -1.68
C ASP A 214 -20.18 -9.25 -2.23
N ALA A 215 -20.28 -9.84 -3.43
CA ALA A 215 -21.56 -10.18 -4.09
C ALA A 215 -22.10 -11.57 -3.71
N GLU A 216 -21.22 -12.56 -3.50
CA GLU A 216 -21.60 -13.97 -3.34
C GLU A 216 -21.55 -14.46 -1.88
N PHE A 217 -20.73 -13.84 -1.04
CA PHE A 217 -20.55 -14.27 0.34
C PHE A 217 -21.73 -13.80 1.21
N SER A 218 -22.42 -14.76 1.82
CA SER A 218 -23.52 -14.50 2.75
C SER A 218 -22.97 -14.23 4.16
N GLY A 219 -22.39 -13.04 4.35
CA GLY A 219 -21.86 -12.52 5.62
C GLY A 219 -22.72 -11.40 6.22
N ALA A 220 -22.17 -10.68 7.21
CA ALA A 220 -22.80 -9.50 7.79
C ALA A 220 -22.73 -8.26 6.87
N GLY A 221 -21.91 -8.31 5.82
CA GLY A 221 -21.56 -7.17 4.98
C GLY A 221 -20.56 -6.23 5.65
N GLU A 222 -19.85 -6.72 6.68
CA GLU A 222 -18.92 -5.95 7.48
C GLU A 222 -17.47 -6.23 7.06
N VAL A 223 -16.57 -5.32 7.41
CA VAL A 223 -15.14 -5.45 7.09
C VAL A 223 -14.53 -6.73 7.68
N ASP A 224 -15.07 -7.21 8.81
CA ASP A 224 -14.63 -8.44 9.46
C ASP A 224 -14.94 -9.70 8.63
N ASP A 225 -15.87 -9.63 7.67
CA ASP A 225 -16.16 -10.76 6.78
C ASP A 225 -14.95 -11.11 5.90
N TYR A 226 -14.05 -10.15 5.64
CA TYR A 226 -12.85 -10.42 4.85
C TYR A 226 -11.92 -11.47 5.48
N ALA A 227 -12.04 -11.76 6.78
CA ALA A 227 -11.36 -12.89 7.40
C ALA A 227 -11.68 -14.22 6.71
N TRP A 228 -12.88 -14.36 6.15
CA TRP A 228 -13.35 -15.57 5.48
C TRP A 228 -12.98 -15.64 4.00
N LEU A 229 -12.51 -14.54 3.41
CA LEU A 229 -12.13 -14.47 2.00
C LEU A 229 -11.13 -15.57 1.59
N PRO A 230 -10.04 -15.86 2.33
CA PRO A 230 -9.10 -16.91 1.94
C PRO A 230 -9.76 -18.29 1.83
N ALA A 231 -10.64 -18.62 2.79
CA ALA A 231 -11.33 -19.90 2.81
C ALA A 231 -12.37 -20.00 1.67
N TRP A 232 -13.07 -18.90 1.37
CA TRP A 232 -13.95 -18.81 0.21
C TRP A 232 -13.20 -18.93 -1.12
N LEU A 233 -12.04 -18.28 -1.25
CA LEU A 233 -11.19 -18.35 -2.45
C LEU A 233 -10.75 -19.77 -2.78
N VAL A 234 -10.42 -20.58 -1.77
CA VAL A 234 -10.08 -22.00 -1.95
C VAL A 234 -11.23 -22.79 -2.61
N LEU A 235 -12.49 -22.41 -2.35
CA LEU A 235 -13.66 -23.06 -2.93
C LEU A 235 -13.93 -22.60 -4.37
N VAL A 236 -13.90 -21.29 -4.62
CA VAL A 236 -14.27 -20.72 -5.93
C VAL A 236 -13.11 -20.73 -6.94
N LYS A 237 -11.86 -20.73 -6.46
CA LYS A 237 -10.64 -20.82 -7.26
C LYS A 237 -9.68 -21.86 -6.68
N PRO A 238 -9.94 -23.17 -6.88
CA PRO A 238 -9.10 -24.24 -6.33
C PRO A 238 -7.62 -24.17 -6.73
N ALA A 239 -7.28 -23.52 -7.85
CA ALA A 239 -5.90 -23.28 -8.27
C ALA A 239 -5.09 -22.46 -7.26
N LEU A 240 -5.74 -21.66 -6.40
CA LEU A 240 -5.09 -20.89 -5.35
C LEU A 240 -4.82 -21.70 -4.08
N ALA A 241 -5.37 -22.91 -3.95
CA ALA A 241 -5.28 -23.69 -2.71
C ALA A 241 -3.83 -24.00 -2.30
N GLY A 242 -2.95 -24.28 -3.26
CA GLY A 242 -1.53 -24.51 -2.99
C GLY A 242 -0.85 -23.28 -2.38
N ARG A 243 -1.06 -22.10 -2.99
CA ARG A 243 -0.47 -20.83 -2.52
C ARG A 243 -1.04 -20.40 -1.18
N LEU A 244 -2.36 -20.42 -1.03
CA LEU A 244 -3.01 -20.08 0.23
C LEU A 244 -2.63 -21.07 1.35
N GLY A 245 -2.37 -22.34 1.01
CA GLY A 245 -1.90 -23.35 1.95
C GLY A 245 -0.51 -23.11 2.54
N GLU A 246 0.30 -22.24 1.95
CA GLU A 246 1.60 -21.83 2.50
C GLU A 246 1.45 -20.83 3.69
N ALA A 247 0.24 -20.30 3.91
CA ALA A 247 -0.04 -19.36 4.99
C ALA A 247 0.10 -20.01 6.37
N ARG A 248 0.62 -19.24 7.34
CA ARG A 248 0.74 -19.66 8.74
C ARG A 248 -0.63 -19.67 9.41
N VAL A 249 -1.17 -20.87 9.59
CA VAL A 249 -2.47 -21.08 10.25
C VAL A 249 -2.46 -20.56 11.69
N GLN A 250 -3.40 -19.67 12.00
CA GLN A 250 -3.64 -19.12 13.33
C GLN A 250 -4.76 -19.90 14.00
N ARG A 251 -4.41 -20.84 14.88
CA ARG A 251 -5.36 -21.82 15.45
C ARG A 251 -6.41 -21.20 16.36
N ASP A 252 -6.12 -20.04 16.93
CA ASP A 252 -7.03 -19.25 17.73
C ASP A 252 -8.13 -18.55 16.90
N GLN A 253 -7.94 -18.43 15.59
CA GLN A 253 -8.90 -17.79 14.70
C GLN A 253 -9.78 -18.79 13.95
N ALA A 254 -11.10 -18.58 14.00
CA ALA A 254 -12.06 -19.46 13.33
C ALA A 254 -11.86 -19.50 11.80
N ALA A 255 -11.65 -18.36 11.16
CA ALA A 255 -11.50 -18.27 9.71
C ALA A 255 -10.21 -18.94 9.20
N SER A 256 -9.09 -18.81 9.93
CA SER A 256 -7.84 -19.49 9.61
C SER A 256 -7.97 -21.02 9.74
N ARG A 257 -8.60 -21.50 10.82
CA ARG A 257 -8.90 -22.93 10.99
C ARG A 257 -9.81 -23.46 9.88
N ALA A 258 -10.81 -22.68 9.46
CA ALA A 258 -11.73 -23.05 8.39
C ALA A 258 -11.00 -23.27 7.06
N MET A 259 -10.05 -22.40 6.71
CA MET A 259 -9.23 -22.58 5.49
C MET A 259 -8.39 -23.86 5.58
N ALA A 260 -7.74 -24.10 6.72
CA ALA A 260 -6.93 -25.31 6.91
C ALA A 260 -7.77 -26.59 6.82
N LEU A 261 -8.95 -26.59 7.44
CA LEU A 261 -9.90 -27.70 7.41
C LEU A 261 -10.42 -27.95 5.99
N LEU A 262 -10.73 -26.89 5.24
CA LEU A 262 -11.09 -27.00 3.83
C LEU A 262 -9.97 -27.61 2.99
N GLY A 263 -8.72 -27.18 3.16
CA GLY A 263 -7.57 -27.76 2.47
C GLY A 263 -7.47 -29.27 2.69
N GLU A 264 -7.67 -29.73 3.93
CA GLU A 264 -7.68 -31.15 4.28
C GLU A 264 -8.89 -31.89 3.66
N ILE A 265 -10.09 -31.31 3.72
CA ILE A 265 -11.28 -31.88 3.05
C ILE A 265 -11.01 -32.07 1.56
N LEU A 266 -10.50 -31.05 0.87
CA LEU A 266 -10.23 -31.09 -0.57
C LEU A 266 -9.19 -32.16 -0.92
N ARG A 267 -8.14 -32.31 -0.11
CA ARG A 267 -7.11 -33.33 -0.28
C ARG A 267 -7.70 -34.74 -0.12
N ARG A 268 -8.50 -34.97 0.93
CA ARG A 268 -9.13 -36.27 1.21
C ARG A 268 -10.18 -36.66 0.17
N GLU A 269 -10.89 -35.69 -0.38
CA GLU A 269 -11.79 -35.91 -1.52
C GLU A 269 -11.03 -36.42 -2.75
N HIS A 270 -9.85 -35.88 -3.01
CA HIS A 270 -8.99 -36.33 -4.11
C HIS A 270 -8.46 -37.75 -3.88
N GLU A 271 -8.16 -38.11 -2.62
CA GLU A 271 -7.63 -39.42 -2.23
C GLU A 271 -8.71 -40.51 -2.09
N GLY A 272 -9.99 -40.13 -1.99
CA GLY A 272 -11.12 -41.07 -1.92
C GLY A 272 -11.44 -41.62 -0.53
N ASP A 273 -10.93 -41.00 0.55
CA ASP A 273 -11.15 -41.44 1.93
C ASP A 273 -12.49 -40.96 2.50
N GLN A 274 -13.56 -41.73 2.28
CA GLN A 274 -14.92 -41.30 2.64
C GLN A 274 -15.22 -41.25 4.13
N HIS A 275 -14.50 -42.00 4.98
CA HIS A 275 -14.86 -42.10 6.40
C HIS A 275 -14.39 -40.86 7.18
N GLU A 276 -13.15 -40.43 6.95
CA GLU A 276 -12.61 -39.21 7.57
C GLU A 276 -13.30 -37.94 7.02
N LEU A 277 -13.72 -37.96 5.75
CA LEU A 277 -14.44 -36.83 5.14
C LEU A 277 -15.74 -36.46 5.84
N ILE A 278 -16.49 -37.44 6.38
CA ILE A 278 -17.75 -37.16 7.08
C ILE A 278 -17.46 -36.35 8.35
N ILE A 279 -16.43 -36.72 9.10
CA ILE A 279 -16.04 -36.04 10.34
C ILE A 279 -15.58 -34.62 10.04
N LEU A 280 -14.70 -34.45 9.05
CA LEU A 280 -14.18 -33.13 8.67
C LEU A 280 -15.29 -32.19 8.17
N ARG A 281 -16.24 -32.70 7.36
CA ARG A 281 -17.40 -31.93 6.89
C ARG A 281 -18.32 -31.50 8.03
N GLN A 282 -18.54 -32.37 9.02
CA GLN A 282 -19.32 -32.03 10.21
C GLN A 282 -18.63 -30.96 11.07
N GLU A 283 -17.31 -31.06 11.25
CA GLU A 283 -16.53 -30.03 11.93
C GLU A 283 -16.62 -28.69 11.19
N PHE A 284 -16.49 -28.73 9.87
CA PHE A 284 -16.52 -27.54 9.02
C PHE A 284 -17.89 -26.85 9.04
N SER A 285 -19.00 -27.61 8.97
CA SER A 285 -20.34 -27.02 9.03
C SER A 285 -20.64 -26.37 10.39
N ARG A 286 -20.12 -26.94 11.49
CA ARG A 286 -20.20 -26.35 12.82
C ARG A 286 -19.36 -25.08 12.96
N LEU A 287 -18.24 -25.01 12.25
CA LEU A 287 -17.34 -23.87 12.30
C LEU A 287 -17.90 -22.66 11.55
N HIS A 288 -18.45 -22.85 10.34
CA HIS A 288 -19.03 -21.76 9.56
C HIS A 288 -20.07 -22.25 8.54
N ALA A 289 -21.36 -22.22 8.92
CA ALA A 289 -22.46 -22.71 8.08
C ALA A 289 -22.56 -22.02 6.70
N PRO A 290 -22.44 -20.69 6.55
CA PRO A 290 -22.54 -20.05 5.23
C PRO A 290 -21.45 -20.54 4.25
N LEU A 291 -20.24 -20.80 4.75
CA LEU A 291 -19.13 -21.27 3.91
C LEU A 291 -19.28 -22.76 3.57
N PHE A 292 -19.89 -23.54 4.47
CA PHE A 292 -20.28 -24.91 4.19
C PHE A 292 -21.33 -25.02 3.07
N GLU A 293 -22.32 -24.12 3.04
CA GLU A 293 -23.30 -24.07 1.95
C GLU A 293 -22.66 -23.79 0.58
N VAL A 294 -21.71 -22.84 0.52
CA VAL A 294 -20.92 -22.58 -0.70
C VAL A 294 -20.14 -23.83 -1.12
N TYR A 295 -19.49 -24.51 -0.18
CA TYR A 295 -18.79 -25.76 -0.44
C TYR A 295 -19.72 -26.85 -0.99
N MET A 296 -20.92 -27.02 -0.41
CA MET A 296 -21.89 -28.00 -0.90
C MET A 296 -22.42 -27.63 -2.29
N ALA A 297 -22.56 -26.34 -2.60
CA ALA A 297 -22.98 -25.87 -3.92
C ALA A 297 -21.95 -26.19 -5.01
N THR A 298 -20.65 -25.97 -4.75
CA THR A 298 -19.59 -26.27 -5.73
C THR A 298 -19.48 -27.76 -6.05
N ARG A 299 -19.76 -28.63 -5.08
CA ARG A 299 -19.78 -30.10 -5.27
C ARG A 299 -21.03 -30.62 -6.00
N LYS A 300 -22.20 -30.01 -5.79
CA LYS A 300 -23.42 -30.35 -6.55
C LYS A 300 -23.28 -30.10 -8.05
N VAL A 301 -22.48 -29.11 -8.45
CA VAL A 301 -22.22 -28.77 -9.86
C VAL A 301 -21.25 -29.76 -10.52
N GLN A 302 -20.32 -30.35 -9.78
CA GLN A 302 -19.34 -31.31 -10.32
C GLN A 302 -19.89 -32.75 -10.52
N HIS A 303 -21.04 -33.08 -9.92
CA HIS A 303 -21.69 -34.38 -10.06
C HIS A 303 -22.85 -34.40 -11.08
N ARG A 304 -22.97 -33.37 -11.92
CA ARG A 304 -23.87 -33.33 -13.09
C ARG A 304 -23.05 -33.43 -14.37
#